data_AF-D9Q363-F1
#
_entry.id   AF-D9Q363-F1
#
_cell.length_a   1.000
_cell.length_b   1.000
_cell.length_c   1.000
_cell.angle_alpha   90.00
_cell.angle_beta   90.00
_cell.angle_gamma   90.00
#
_symmetry.space_group_name_H-M   'P 1'
#
loop_
_entity.id
_entity.type
_entity.pdbx_description
1 polymer ?
#
loop_
_entity_poly.entity_id
_entity_poly.type
_entity_poly.pdbx_seq_one_letter_code
_entity_poly.pdbx_strand_id
1 'polypeptide(L)'
;MALTLMSFWSLEIAVSVVGLALAAYVFSFYYSSGVRRTSIGRKLTAAVGVFTAQMLVTIALSFYLARRFSADVAVPMLAITTLEVVGLTLITLAVRE
;
A
#
# COMPACT_ATOMS: atom_id res chain seq x y z
N MET A 1 -7.56 23.30 12.96
CA MET A 1 -7.52 21.92 13.49
C MET A 1 -8.38 20.92 12.70
N ALA A 2 -9.66 21.21 12.39
CA ALA A 2 -10.47 20.27 11.58
C ALA A 2 -9.97 20.12 10.14
N LEU A 3 -9.52 21.22 9.50
CA LEU A 3 -8.92 21.21 8.16
C LEU A 3 -7.63 20.38 8.09
N THR A 4 -6.76 20.49 9.09
CA THR A 4 -5.51 19.72 9.20
C THR A 4 -5.76 18.25 9.47
N LEU A 5 -6.84 17.91 10.18
CA LEU A 5 -7.23 16.52 10.41
C LEU A 5 -7.66 15.84 9.11
N MET A 6 -8.55 16.49 8.38
CA MET A 6 -9.09 15.98 7.12
C MET A 6 -7.99 15.85 6.05
N SER A 7 -6.94 16.69 6.11
CA SER A 7 -5.79 16.57 5.21
C SER A 7 -4.94 15.32 5.44
N PHE A 8 -4.73 14.87 6.68
CA PHE A 8 -3.92 13.66 6.93
C PHE A 8 -4.59 12.39 6.44
N TRP A 9 -5.89 12.23 6.71
CA TRP A 9 -6.66 11.09 6.20
C TRP A 9 -6.75 11.10 4.67
N SER A 10 -6.90 12.28 4.06
CA SER A 10 -6.89 12.41 2.59
C SER A 10 -5.54 12.03 1.99
N LEU A 11 -4.43 12.41 2.64
CA LEU A 11 -3.08 12.01 2.24
C LEU A 11 -2.88 10.51 2.38
N GLU A 12 -3.34 9.89 3.46
CA GLU A 12 -3.23 8.44 3.68
C GLU A 12 -3.97 7.67 2.58
N ILE A 13 -5.19 8.11 2.23
CA ILE A 13 -5.95 7.53 1.13
C ILE A 13 -5.19 7.68 -0.18
N ALA A 14 -4.66 8.86 -0.49
CA ALA A 14 -3.90 9.09 -1.71
C ALA A 14 -2.64 8.20 -1.80
N VAL A 15 -1.87 8.13 -0.72
CA VAL A 15 -0.69 7.27 -0.62
C VAL A 15 -1.08 5.79 -0.77
N SER A 16 -2.16 5.35 -0.12
CA SER A 16 -2.65 3.97 -0.24
C SER A 16 -3.09 3.62 -1.66
N VAL A 17 -3.69 4.57 -2.40
CA VAL A 17 -4.05 4.38 -3.81
C VAL A 17 -2.79 4.21 -4.68
N VAL A 18 -1.76 5.02 -4.45
CA VAL A 18 -0.46 4.86 -5.13
C VAL A 18 0.17 3.50 -4.79
N GLY A 19 0.16 3.12 -3.52
CA GLY A 19 0.62 1.81 -3.04
C GLY A 19 -0.11 0.65 -3.71
N LEU A 20 -1.43 0.75 -3.82
CA LEU A 20 -2.26 -0.24 -4.50
C LEU A 20 -1.88 -0.39 -5.98
N ALA A 21 -1.67 0.72 -6.68
CA ALA A 21 -1.25 0.69 -8.09
C ALA A 21 0.13 0.01 -8.26
N LEU A 22 1.09 0.31 -7.38
CA LEU A 22 2.41 -0.33 -7.40
C LEU A 22 2.31 -1.82 -7.07
N ALA A 23 1.56 -2.19 -6.03
CA ALA A 23 1.36 -3.59 -5.65
C ALA A 23 0.70 -4.39 -6.78
N ALA A 24 -0.34 -3.83 -7.42
CA ALA A 24 -1.01 -4.47 -8.55
C ALA A 24 -0.06 -4.65 -9.75
N TYR A 25 0.79 -3.66 -10.04
CA TYR A 25 1.82 -3.75 -11.08
C TYR A 25 2.81 -4.89 -10.79
N VAL A 26 3.40 -4.90 -9.60
CA VAL A 26 4.39 -5.92 -9.19
C VAL A 26 3.76 -7.32 -9.15
N PHE A 27 2.53 -7.43 -8.64
CA PHE A 27 1.78 -8.68 -8.64
C PHE A 27 1.59 -9.21 -10.06
N SER A 28 1.16 -8.35 -10.99
CA SER A 28 0.95 -8.71 -12.39
C SER A 28 2.26 -9.16 -13.06
N PHE A 29 3.37 -8.48 -12.77
CA PHE A 29 4.69 -8.88 -13.26
C PHE A 29 5.07 -10.28 -12.79
N TYR A 30 5.05 -10.55 -11.48
CA TYR A 30 5.42 -11.88 -10.98
C TYR A 30 4.43 -12.96 -11.41
N TYR A 31 3.14 -12.64 -11.46
CA TYR A 31 2.10 -13.60 -11.85
C TYR A 31 2.26 -14.07 -13.30
N SER A 32 2.59 -13.15 -14.21
CA SER A 32 2.81 -13.42 -15.64
C SER A 32 4.21 -13.95 -15.95
N SER A 33 5.19 -13.67 -15.10
CA SER A 33 6.59 -14.08 -15.30
C SER A 33 6.83 -15.56 -14.99
N GLY A 34 7.78 -16.16 -15.72
CA GLY A 34 8.28 -17.51 -15.43
C GLY A 34 8.91 -17.66 -14.03
N VAL A 35 9.30 -16.53 -13.41
CA VAL A 35 9.85 -16.45 -12.04
C VAL A 35 8.89 -17.03 -11.00
N ARG A 36 7.57 -16.94 -11.20
CA ARG A 36 6.57 -17.58 -10.32
C ARG A 36 6.72 -19.11 -10.24
N ARG A 37 7.41 -19.77 -11.18
CA ARG A 37 7.66 -21.22 -11.09
C ARG A 37 8.72 -21.55 -10.03
N THR A 38 9.51 -20.57 -9.58
CA THR A 38 10.48 -20.73 -8.49
C THR A 38 9.81 -20.63 -7.12
N SER A 39 10.40 -21.28 -6.10
CA SER A 39 9.91 -21.19 -4.71
C SER A 39 9.88 -19.74 -4.21
N ILE A 40 10.90 -18.95 -4.55
CA ILE A 40 11.03 -17.54 -4.17
C ILE A 40 9.96 -16.69 -4.87
N GLY A 41 9.80 -16.85 -6.19
CA GLY A 41 8.80 -16.11 -6.96
C GLY A 41 7.36 -16.35 -6.49
N ARG A 42 7.00 -17.57 -6.06
CA ARG A 42 5.68 -17.83 -5.45
C ARG A 42 5.48 -17.08 -4.14
N LYS A 43 6.49 -17.09 -3.27
CA LYS A 43 6.44 -16.38 -1.98
C LYS A 43 6.32 -14.88 -2.18
N LEU A 44 7.08 -14.31 -3.12
CA LEU A 44 6.99 -12.90 -3.50
C LEU A 44 5.61 -12.54 -4.07
N THR A 45 5.09 -13.35 -5.00
CA THR A 45 3.74 -13.14 -5.57
C THR A 45 2.68 -13.14 -4.48
N ALA A 46 2.74 -14.09 -3.54
CA ALA A 46 1.81 -14.17 -2.42
C ALA A 46 1.94 -12.95 -1.48
N ALA A 47 3.16 -12.54 -1.14
CA ALA A 47 3.41 -11.37 -0.29
C ALA A 47 2.84 -10.09 -0.92
N VAL A 48 3.10 -9.86 -2.21
CA VAL A 48 2.56 -8.69 -2.92
C VAL A 48 1.04 -8.76 -3.05
N GLY A 49 0.47 -9.96 -3.19
CA GLY A 49 -0.98 -10.17 -3.11
C GLY A 49 -1.56 -9.76 -1.74
N VAL A 50 -0.90 -10.11 -0.64
CA VAL A 50 -1.29 -9.68 0.71
C VAL A 50 -1.21 -8.15 0.85
N PHE A 51 -0.13 -7.52 0.37
CA PHE A 51 -0.01 -6.06 0.38
C PHE A 51 -1.10 -5.38 -0.44
N THR A 52 -1.49 -5.96 -1.57
CA THR A 52 -2.59 -5.44 -2.41
C THR A 52 -3.91 -5.46 -1.63
N ALA A 53 -4.24 -6.59 -0.99
CA ALA A 53 -5.44 -6.72 -0.18
C ALA A 53 -5.41 -5.76 1.03
N GLN A 54 -4.26 -5.63 1.68
CA GLN A 54 -4.06 -4.70 2.79
C GLN A 54 -4.32 -3.26 2.36
N MET A 55 -3.76 -2.80 1.23
CA MET A 55 -3.97 -1.43 0.74
C MET A 55 -5.46 -1.13 0.47
N LEU A 56 -6.21 -2.10 -0.08
CA LEU A 56 -7.67 -1.96 -0.25
C LEU A 56 -8.39 -1.79 1.09
N VAL A 57 -8.01 -2.57 2.10
CA VAL A 57 -8.56 -2.47 3.45
C VAL A 57 -8.19 -1.14 4.08
N THR A 58 -6.94 -0.67 3.95
CA THR A 58 -6.51 0.64 4.43
C THR A 58 -7.35 1.75 3.83
N ILE A 59 -7.51 1.79 2.49
CA ILE A 59 -8.36 2.80 1.82
C ILE A 59 -9.77 2.80 2.42
N ALA A 60 -10.42 1.63 2.50
CA ALA A 60 -11.78 1.51 3.01
C ALA A 60 -11.90 1.97 4.47
N LEU A 61 -10.95 1.58 5.32
CA LEU A 61 -10.93 1.94 6.73
C LEU A 61 -10.59 3.41 6.93
N SER A 62 -9.68 4.00 6.17
CA SER A 62 -9.33 5.42 6.29
C SER A 62 -10.55 6.33 6.08
N PHE A 63 -11.47 5.99 5.16
CA PHE A 63 -12.74 6.72 5.01
C PHE A 63 -13.63 6.67 6.26
N TYR A 64 -13.65 5.53 6.96
CA TYR A 64 -14.42 5.35 8.18
C TYR A 64 -13.75 6.00 9.39
N LEU A 65 -12.44 5.82 9.53
CA LEU A 65 -11.63 6.36 10.63
C LEU A 65 -11.55 7.88 10.57
N ALA A 66 -11.50 8.47 9.37
CA ALA A 66 -11.54 9.92 9.17
C ALA A 66 -12.75 10.61 9.79
N ARG A 67 -13.86 9.88 9.98
CA ARG A 67 -15.09 10.40 10.61
C ARG A 67 -15.09 10.29 12.14
N ARG A 68 -14.16 9.53 12.73
CA ARG A 68 -14.17 9.16 14.15
C ARG A 68 -12.93 9.55 14.93
N PHE A 69 -11.78 9.67 14.28
CA PHE A 69 -10.49 9.82 14.95
C PHE A 69 -9.76 11.11 14.58
N SER A 70 -9.02 11.66 15.55
CA SER A 70 -8.21 12.88 15.45
C SER A 70 -6.84 12.62 14.81
N ALA A 71 -6.01 13.68 14.76
CA ALA A 71 -4.75 13.68 14.01
C ALA A 71 -3.70 12.81 14.70
N ASP A 72 -3.87 12.58 16.01
CA ASP A 72 -3.00 11.73 16.82
C ASP A 72 -3.02 10.26 16.36
N VAL A 73 -4.11 9.84 15.71
CA VAL A 73 -4.22 8.52 15.08
C VAL A 73 -3.83 8.59 13.60
N ALA A 74 -4.24 9.65 12.90
CA ALA A 74 -4.00 9.80 11.46
C ALA A 74 -2.50 9.87 11.10
N VAL A 75 -1.69 10.56 11.90
CA VAL A 75 -0.27 10.77 11.61
C VAL A 75 0.54 9.46 11.69
N PRO A 76 0.43 8.64 12.77
CA PRO A 76 1.08 7.34 12.81
C PRO A 76 0.63 6.40 11.69
N MET A 77 -0.66 6.37 11.35
CA MET A 77 -1.15 5.51 10.29
C MET A 77 -0.60 5.93 8.92
N LEU A 78 -0.62 7.24 8.62
CA LEU A 78 0.00 7.79 7.41
C LEU A 78 1.50 7.44 7.30
N ALA A 79 2.23 7.47 8.42
CA ALA A 79 3.64 7.10 8.45
C ALA A 79 3.84 5.61 8.09
N ILE A 80 3.02 4.72 8.66
CA ILE A 80 3.03 3.27 8.35
C ILE A 80 2.72 3.05 6.86
N THR A 81 1.64 3.63 6.35
CA THR A 81 1.27 3.51 4.94
C THR A 81 2.37 4.02 4.02
N THR A 82 3.02 5.14 4.38
CA THR A 82 4.13 5.68 3.60
C THR A 82 5.31 4.70 3.54
N LEU A 83 5.68 4.08 4.67
CA LEU A 83 6.75 3.08 4.70
C LEU A 83 6.43 1.84 3.84
N GLU A 84 5.17 1.41 3.84
CA GLU A 84 4.70 0.31 2.99
C GLU A 84 4.83 0.65 1.50
N VAL A 85 4.41 1.86 1.10
CA VAL A 85 4.55 2.33 -0.28
C VAL A 85 6.01 2.47 -0.70
N VAL A 86 6.89 2.91 0.20
CA VAL A 86 8.34 2.93 -0.04
C VAL A 86 8.85 1.51 -0.29
N GLY A 87 8.47 0.55 0.55
CA GLY A 87 8.83 -0.86 0.36
C GLY A 87 8.37 -1.41 -0.99
N LEU A 88 7.12 -1.15 -1.38
CA LEU A 88 6.58 -1.54 -2.70
C LEU A 88 7.30 -0.85 -3.85
N THR A 89 7.69 0.41 -3.68
CA THR A 89 8.46 1.16 -4.68
C THR A 89 9.82 0.50 -4.92
N LEU A 90 10.53 0.12 -3.85
CA LEU A 90 11.82 -0.58 -3.96
C LEU A 90 11.68 -1.93 -4.67
N ILE A 91 10.62 -2.70 -4.37
CA ILE A 91 10.33 -3.95 -5.08
C ILE A 91 10.02 -3.69 -6.56
N THR A 92 9.28 -2.61 -6.85
CA THR A 92 8.94 -2.22 -8.23
C THR A 92 10.19 -1.86 -9.04
N LEU A 93 11.15 -1.17 -8.43
CA LEU A 93 12.43 -0.84 -9.05
C LEU A 93 13.25 -2.10 -9.31
N ALA A 94 13.33 -3.03 -8.35
CA ALA A 94 14.03 -4.30 -8.50
C ALA A 94 13.42 -5.22 -9.58
N VAL A 95 12.16 -5.03 -9.95
CA VAL A 95 11.48 -5.76 -11.05
C VAL A 95 11.86 -5.21 -12.43
N ARG A 96 12.36 -3.98 -12.53
CA ARG A 96 12.73 -3.34 -13.80
C ARG A 96 14.17 -3.62 -14.24
N GLU A 97 15.02 -4.05 -13.31
CA GLU A 97 16.42 -4.46 -13.54
C GLU A 97 16.49 -5.92 -14.03
#